data_AF-A0A328SM65-F1
#
_entry.id   AF-A0A328SM65-F1
#
_cell.length_a   1.000
_cell.length_b   1.000
_cell.length_c   1.000
_cell.angle_alpha   90.00
_cell.angle_beta   90.00
_cell.angle_gamma   90.00
#
_symmetry.space_group_name_H-M   'P 1'
#
loop_
_entity.id
_entity.type
_entity.pdbx_description
1 polymer ?
#
loop_
_entity_poly.entity_id
_entity_poly.type
_entity_poly.pdbx_seq_one_letter_code
_entity_poly.pdbx_strand_id
1 'polypeptide(L)'
;MNVRLIYIIIAVVCLLMFVVMVYPLLNHVDNGVKENNSDNNLSYNNWTYDKKEYPMDSYTLDEICPPHTSANSIQRFFNESDFNHDGLLTGREISAMDYKLKHSQYTYNGPYGYN
;
A
#
# COMPACT_ATOMS: atom_id res chain seq x y z
N MET A 1 -52.86 -19.17 7.43
CA MET A 1 -51.57 -18.49 7.72
C MET A 1 -51.81 -17.00 7.63
N ASN A 2 -51.66 -16.27 8.73
CA ASN A 2 -52.06 -14.86 8.78
C ASN A 2 -51.11 -14.02 7.92
N VAL A 3 -51.64 -13.21 7.01
CA VAL A 3 -50.83 -12.37 6.09
C VAL A 3 -49.86 -11.46 6.87
N ARG A 4 -50.25 -11.00 8.06
CA ARG A 4 -49.39 -10.27 9.00
C ARG A 4 -48.19 -11.09 9.51
N LEU A 5 -48.37 -12.40 9.73
CA LEU A 5 -47.30 -13.31 10.14
C LEU A 5 -46.26 -13.48 9.02
N ILE A 6 -46.72 -13.50 7.76
CA ILE A 6 -45.84 -13.64 6.58
C ILE A 6 -44.92 -12.43 6.43
N TYR A 7 -45.44 -11.21 6.60
CA TYR A 7 -44.61 -9.99 6.54
C TYR A 7 -43.56 -9.93 7.66
N ILE A 8 -43.89 -10.40 8.86
CA ILE A 8 -42.94 -10.46 9.98
C ILE A 8 -41.80 -11.43 9.64
N ILE A 9 -42.12 -12.60 9.09
CA ILE A 9 -41.12 -13.60 8.68
C ILE A 9 -40.20 -13.02 7.60
N ILE A 10 -40.76 -12.37 6.58
CA ILE A 10 -39.97 -11.75 5.50
C ILE A 10 -39.05 -10.65 6.06
N ALA A 11 -39.55 -9.78 6.95
CA ALA A 11 -38.76 -8.72 7.56
C ALA A 11 -37.58 -9.26 8.38
N VAL A 12 -37.79 -10.34 9.14
CA VAL A 12 -36.72 -11.00 9.92
C VAL A 12 -35.67 -11.62 8.99
N VAL A 13 -36.08 -12.28 7.91
CA VAL A 13 -35.14 -12.86 6.93
C VAL A 13 -34.32 -11.78 6.24
N CYS A 14 -34.94 -10.67 5.83
CA CYS A 14 -34.22 -9.53 5.23
C CYS A 14 -33.21 -8.92 6.20
N LEU A 15 -33.55 -8.79 7.48
CA LEU A 15 -32.65 -8.26 8.50
C LEU A 15 -31.46 -9.20 8.75
N LEU A 16 -31.68 -10.51 8.79
CA LEU A 16 -30.61 -11.50 8.91
C LEU A 16 -29.66 -11.47 7.71
N MET A 17 -30.19 -11.35 6.49
CA MET A 17 -29.37 -11.21 5.28
C MET A 17 -28.53 -9.93 5.31
N PHE A 18 -29.11 -8.81 5.79
CA PHE A 18 -28.39 -7.54 5.93
C PHE A 18 -27.23 -7.66 6.93
N VAL A 19 -27.44 -8.31 8.09
CA VAL A 19 -26.38 -8.53 9.08
C VAL A 19 -25.24 -9.39 8.51
N VAL A 20 -25.55 -10.44 7.76
CA VAL A 20 -24.54 -11.33 7.14
C VAL A 20 -23.74 -10.61 6.05
N MET A 21 -24.34 -9.68 5.29
CA MET A 21 -23.61 -8.89 4.28
C MET A 21 -22.72 -7.79 4.88
N VAL A 22 -23.11 -7.20 6.03
CA VAL A 22 -22.32 -6.15 6.69
C VAL A 22 -21.17 -6.74 7.54
N TYR A 23 -21.34 -7.97 8.05
CA TYR A 23 -20.31 -8.65 8.87
C TYR A 23 -18.91 -8.72 8.23
N PRO A 24 -18.74 -9.10 6.94
CA PRO A 24 -17.42 -9.14 6.31
C PRO A 24 -16.83 -7.75 6.00
N LEU A 25 -17.64 -6.68 5.99
CA LEU A 25 -17.16 -5.31 5.79
C LEU A 25 -16.61 -4.69 7.08
N LEU A 26 -17.14 -5.10 8.25
CA LEU A 26 -16.68 -4.63 9.56
C LEU A 26 -15.58 -5.49 10.16
N ASN A 27 -15.50 -6.77 9.77
CA ASN A 27 -14.46 -7.72 10.19
C ASN A 27 -13.30 -7.82 9.21
N HIS A 28 -13.04 -6.81 8.38
CA HIS A 28 -11.69 -6.60 7.87
C HIS A 28 -10.82 -6.08 9.04
N VAL A 29 -10.67 -6.92 10.06
CA VAL A 29 -9.43 -7.00 10.81
C VAL A 29 -8.41 -7.28 9.73
N ASP A 30 -7.55 -6.30 9.48
CA ASP A 30 -6.28 -6.55 8.84
C ASP A 30 -5.71 -7.78 9.54
N ASN A 31 -5.77 -8.91 8.85
CA ASN A 31 -4.76 -9.93 9.01
C ASN A 31 -3.51 -9.25 8.49
N GLY A 32 -2.94 -8.40 9.36
CA GLY A 32 -1.57 -7.95 9.26
C GLY A 32 -0.82 -9.24 9.00
N VAL A 33 -0.34 -9.35 7.77
CA VAL A 33 0.75 -10.23 7.44
C VAL A 33 1.67 -10.09 8.62
N LYS A 34 1.86 -11.17 9.38
CA LYS A 34 2.95 -11.27 10.33
C LYS A 34 4.18 -11.19 9.45
N GLU A 35 4.57 -9.96 9.16
CA GLU A 35 5.81 -9.63 8.51
C GLU A 35 6.83 -10.09 9.52
N ASN A 36 7.43 -11.23 9.19
CA ASN A 36 8.45 -11.84 9.99
C ASN A 36 9.51 -10.76 10.21
N ASN A 37 9.59 -10.26 11.44
CA ASN A 37 10.72 -9.52 11.96
C ASN A 37 11.96 -10.42 11.82
N SER A 38 12.57 -10.38 10.65
CA SER A 38 13.96 -10.77 10.45
C SER A 38 14.57 -9.72 9.53
N ASP A 39 15.19 -8.74 10.17
CA ASP A 39 16.44 -8.11 9.74
C ASP A 39 16.43 -7.04 8.63
N ASN A 40 15.30 -6.43 8.25
CA ASN A 40 15.29 -5.32 7.26
C ASN A 40 14.94 -3.93 7.81
N ASN A 41 14.68 -3.81 9.12
CA ASN A 41 14.10 -2.58 9.70
C ASN A 41 15.12 -1.46 10.06
N LEU A 42 16.38 -1.57 9.62
CA LEU A 42 17.44 -0.62 9.97
C LEU A 42 18.01 0.18 8.79
N SER A 43 17.92 -0.34 7.55
CA SER A 43 18.63 0.25 6.42
C SER A 43 17.98 1.54 5.90
N TYR A 44 16.66 1.54 5.68
CA TYR A 44 15.93 2.72 5.19
C TYR A 44 15.93 3.88 6.21
N ASN A 45 16.04 3.56 7.51
CA ASN A 45 16.10 4.55 8.59
C ASN A 45 17.37 5.41 8.56
N ASN A 46 18.42 4.91 7.92
CA ASN A 46 19.68 5.61 7.75
C ASN A 46 19.90 6.09 6.30
N TRP A 47 18.95 5.81 5.40
CA TRP A 47 19.00 6.27 4.03
C TRP A 47 18.42 7.69 3.94
N THR A 48 19.19 8.62 3.39
CA THR A 48 18.74 9.97 3.10
C THR A 48 18.81 10.17 1.59
N TYR A 49 17.67 10.45 0.98
CA TYR A 49 17.61 10.76 -0.45
C TYR A 49 18.39 12.06 -0.75
N ASP A 50 18.92 12.20 -1.97
CA ASP A 50 19.57 13.44 -2.39
C ASP A 50 18.49 14.48 -2.75
N LYS A 51 18.51 15.63 -2.07
CA LYS A 51 17.59 16.75 -2.35
C LYS A 51 17.77 17.35 -3.75
N LYS A 52 18.89 17.07 -4.43
CA LYS A 52 19.06 17.41 -5.85
C LYS A 52 18.23 16.51 -6.77
N GLU A 53 18.00 15.26 -6.38
CA GLU A 53 17.21 14.28 -7.13
C GLU A 53 15.71 14.47 -6.84
N TYR A 54 15.38 14.75 -5.57
CA TYR A 54 14.01 15.05 -5.12
C TYR A 54 13.95 16.45 -4.47
N PRO A 55 13.91 17.54 -5.27
CA PRO A 55 13.91 18.91 -4.74
C PRO A 55 12.60 19.38 -4.11
N MET A 56 11.47 18.73 -4.39
CA MET A 56 10.16 19.11 -3.86
C MET A 56 9.97 18.52 -2.46
N ASP A 57 9.11 19.16 -1.65
CA ASP A 57 8.86 18.70 -0.28
C ASP A 57 7.96 17.45 -0.23
N SER A 58 7.16 17.23 -1.29
CA SER A 58 6.25 16.11 -1.44
C SER A 58 6.13 15.68 -2.90
N TYR A 59 5.82 14.40 -3.13
CA TYR A 59 5.63 13.84 -4.46
C TYR A 59 4.41 12.94 -4.55
N THR A 60 3.58 13.15 -5.57
CA THR A 60 2.58 12.17 -6.03
C THR A 60 3.23 11.09 -6.89
N LEU A 61 2.51 10.00 -7.14
CA LEU A 61 2.99 8.90 -7.99
C LEU A 61 3.44 9.40 -9.38
N ASP A 62 2.66 10.28 -10.00
CA ASP A 62 2.90 10.76 -11.36
C ASP A 62 4.12 11.69 -11.45
N GLU A 63 4.46 12.35 -10.34
CA GLU A 63 5.64 13.23 -10.25
C GLU A 63 6.93 12.44 -10.02
N ILE A 64 6.82 11.18 -9.56
CA ILE A 64 7.96 10.28 -9.40
C ILE A 64 8.20 9.57 -10.74
N CYS A 65 9.14 10.11 -11.51
CA CYS A 65 9.55 9.55 -12.81
C CYS A 65 10.98 8.96 -12.75
N PRO A 66 11.22 7.84 -12.02
CA PRO A 66 12.52 7.23 -11.97
C PRO A 66 12.84 6.60 -13.34
N PRO A 67 14.04 6.87 -13.89
CA PRO A 67 14.43 6.35 -15.19
C PRO A 67 14.49 4.81 -15.17
N HIS A 68 14.14 4.18 -16.29
CA HIS A 68 14.29 2.74 -16.54
C HIS A 68 13.57 1.80 -15.55
N THR A 69 12.55 2.28 -14.83
CA THR A 69 11.71 1.45 -13.94
C THR A 69 10.33 1.25 -14.55
N SER A 70 9.76 0.04 -14.44
CA SER A 70 8.40 -0.22 -14.94
C SER A 70 7.34 0.53 -14.11
N ALA A 71 6.28 1.01 -14.75
CA ALA A 71 5.19 1.73 -14.06
C ALA A 71 4.58 0.92 -12.90
N ASN A 72 4.46 -0.40 -13.07
CA ASN A 72 3.95 -1.30 -12.03
C ASN A 72 4.89 -1.37 -10.80
N SER A 73 6.20 -1.37 -11.04
CA SER A 73 7.20 -1.37 -9.95
C SER A 73 7.19 -0.04 -9.22
N ILE A 74 7.07 1.08 -9.94
CA ILE A 74 6.99 2.42 -9.35
C ILE A 74 5.75 2.52 -8.45
N GLN A 75 4.58 2.12 -8.96
CA GLN A 75 3.33 2.09 -8.19
C GLN A 75 3.48 1.27 -6.91
N ARG A 76 4.11 0.09 -7.02
CA ARG A 76 4.31 -0.78 -5.86
C ARG A 76 5.21 -0.13 -4.82
N PHE A 77 6.36 0.40 -5.22
CA PHE A 77 7.28 1.04 -4.28
C PHE A 77 6.69 2.31 -3.68
N PHE A 78 5.88 3.05 -4.44
CA PHE A 78 5.12 4.19 -3.95
C PHE A 78 4.18 3.76 -2.82
N ASN A 79 3.30 2.80 -3.09
CA ASN A 79 2.32 2.32 -2.12
C ASN A 79 2.96 1.72 -0.86
N GLU A 80 4.09 1.03 -1.00
CA GLU A 80 4.83 0.48 0.14
C GLU A 80 5.61 1.57 0.93
N SER A 81 5.81 2.76 0.37
CA SER A 81 6.55 3.87 0.99
C SER A 81 5.64 4.97 1.53
N ASP A 82 4.42 5.06 1.00
CA ASP A 82 3.32 5.90 1.49
C ASP A 82 2.74 5.27 2.76
N PHE A 83 3.38 5.53 3.91
CA PHE A 83 3.05 4.87 5.17
C PHE A 83 1.75 5.40 5.78
N ASN A 84 1.39 6.64 5.48
CA ASN A 84 0.17 7.27 5.96
C ASN A 84 -1.01 7.15 4.97
N HIS A 85 -0.75 6.61 3.76
CA HIS A 85 -1.72 6.38 2.70
C HIS A 85 -2.45 7.66 2.25
N ASP A 86 -1.74 8.79 2.23
CA ASP A 86 -2.30 10.08 1.79
C ASP A 86 -2.09 10.36 0.30
N GLY A 87 -1.39 9.46 -0.41
CA GLY A 87 -1.08 9.61 -1.83
C GLY A 87 0.07 10.58 -2.12
N LEU A 88 0.85 10.97 -1.10
CA LEU A 88 2.01 11.83 -1.18
C LEU A 88 3.19 11.20 -0.44
N LEU A 89 4.38 11.22 -1.04
CA LEU A 89 5.59 10.85 -0.32
C LEU A 89 6.28 12.10 0.22
N THR A 90 6.50 12.14 1.52
CA THR A 90 7.21 13.22 2.21
C THR A 90 8.43 12.71 2.96
N GLY A 91 9.53 13.48 2.98
CA GLY A 91 10.69 13.24 3.84
C GLY A 91 11.15 11.77 3.96
N ARG A 92 10.73 11.08 5.04
CA ARG A 92 11.08 9.69 5.31
C ARG A 92 10.53 8.70 4.27
N GLU A 93 9.37 9.00 3.70
CA GLU A 93 8.71 8.19 2.67
C GLU A 93 9.47 8.28 1.35
N ILE A 94 9.98 9.48 1.04
CA ILE A 94 10.90 9.69 -0.10
C ILE A 94 12.20 8.91 0.13
N SER A 95 12.77 8.95 1.35
CA SER A 95 13.93 8.10 1.69
C SER A 95 13.65 6.61 1.50
N ALA A 96 12.49 6.13 1.94
CA ALA A 96 12.10 4.73 1.79
C ALA A 96 11.93 4.34 0.31
N MET A 97 11.29 5.21 -0.48
CA MET A 97 11.11 5.03 -1.92
C MET A 97 12.46 5.01 -2.65
N ASP A 98 13.33 5.99 -2.40
CA ASP A 98 14.64 6.10 -3.03
C ASP A 98 15.52 4.90 -2.72
N TYR A 99 15.50 4.43 -1.46
CA TYR A 99 16.19 3.20 -1.08
C TYR A 99 15.71 2.00 -1.90
N LYS A 100 14.38 1.81 -2.01
CA LYS A 100 13.80 0.72 -2.81
C LYS A 100 14.16 0.88 -4.28
N LEU A 101 14.12 2.09 -4.83
CA LEU A 101 14.50 2.36 -6.22
C LEU A 101 15.97 2.03 -6.48
N LYS A 102 16.89 2.24 -5.54
CA LYS A 102 18.32 1.99 -5.76
C LYS A 102 18.76 0.56 -5.42
N HIS A 103 17.98 -0.16 -4.60
CA HIS A 103 18.34 -1.50 -4.11
C HIS A 103 17.36 -2.59 -4.55
N SER A 104 16.36 -2.26 -5.36
CA SER A 104 15.47 -3.26 -5.92
C SER A 104 16.07 -3.93 -7.15
N GLN A 105 15.86 -5.24 -7.26
CA GLN A 105 16.10 -6.01 -8.48
C GLN A 105 15.24 -5.54 -9.67
N TYR A 106 14.18 -4.76 -9.42
CA TYR A 106 13.24 -4.31 -10.46
C TYR A 106 13.60 -2.95 -11.08
N THR A 107 14.61 -2.26 -10.57
CA THR A 107 15.01 -0.91 -10.97
C THR A 107 16.34 -0.85 -11.72
N TYR A 108 17.04 -1.98 -11.88
CA TYR A 108 18.21 -2.07 -12.75
C TYR A 108 18.41 -3.47 -13.36
N ASN A 109 18.26 -3.55 -14.69
CA ASN A 109 18.91 -4.54 -15.56
C ASN A 109 19.50 -3.79 -16.77
N GLY A 110 20.50 -2.93 -16.53
CA GLY A 110 21.42 -2.50 -17.59
C GLY A 110 22.36 -3.66 -17.99
N PRO A 111 23.10 -3.56 -19.11
CA PRO A 111 23.90 -4.66 -19.67
C PRO A 111 25.05 -5.18 -18.77
N TYR A 112 25.28 -4.57 -17.61
CA TYR A 112 26.32 -4.92 -16.63
C TYR A 112 25.80 -4.95 -15.19
N GLY A 113 24.60 -5.50 -14.96
CA GLY A 113 24.06 -5.72 -13.60
C GLY A 113 24.98 -6.59 -12.74
N TYR A 114 25.59 -6.00 -11.71
CA TYR A 114 26.30 -6.73 -10.67
C TYR A 114 25.30 -7.20 -9.60
N ASN A 115 25.34 -8.52 -9.34
CA ASN A 115 24.68 -9.20 -8.21
C ASN A 115 25.27 -8.76 -6.87
#